data_AF-A0A4P6XVU4-F1
#
_entry.id   AF-A0A4P6XVU4-F1
#
_cell.length_a   1.000
_cell.length_b   1.000
_cell.length_c   1.000
_cell.angle_alpha   90.00
_cell.angle_beta   90.00
_cell.angle_gamma   90.00
#
_symmetry.space_group_name_H-M   'P 1'
#
loop_
_entity.id
_entity.type
_entity.pdbx_description
1 polymer ?
#
loop_
_entity_poly.entity_id
_entity_poly.type
_entity_poly.pdbx_seq_one_letter_code
_entity_poly.pdbx_strand_id
1 'polypeptide(L)'
;MRLLTIISICTFSQYFRLATSLSILVSTTDSWVDKNVRYLYPALIEAGHDVLFVGSLNSKLVEDYRKELFKKSVAAEAKDFSVLPNEGGAFGHLKDSHQKYHLQIRKQNTLSRGAKNVISEKASKEYELEFERQKSKLVNERAYGQDPLSPNFWYVNGSPLEALSIAFNVILPKHRVDFKPNLVLLGPNEGIHLSHENSLENAQIAFTDLSTFTDELEAMRLLAQAKNYPVISVSTEDADHVYYEDEAYFHVEQASYGKMFKRNVISQNIKFVNMRILDVITKVVPQMRKGQALNVNFPSMNENQQDSTCVTKGNSGPEFKQMASLSSEKPSLGHIFVIPEYDVEDGLVHLASTYSYKASKESPQLQKISSFEVSRLQHLLSVSEKGANSQNVLEIEKYSENVARNEALENNEEFKALQRCEIAISIRSIVSANEKGFGEG
;
A
#
# COMPACT_ATOMS: atom_id res chain seq x y z
N MET A 1 66.81 24.06 22.57
CA MET A 1 66.07 22.79 22.48
C MET A 1 64.63 23.11 22.12
N ARG A 2 64.20 22.79 20.89
CA ARG A 2 62.82 22.94 20.42
C ARG A 2 62.06 21.65 20.74
N LEU A 3 60.95 21.75 21.46
CA LEU A 3 59.99 20.66 21.65
C LEU A 3 58.95 20.72 20.53
N LEU A 4 58.85 19.65 19.75
CA LEU A 4 57.85 19.45 18.70
C LEU A 4 56.63 18.75 19.32
N THR A 5 55.50 19.43 19.34
CA THR A 5 54.19 18.86 19.68
C THR A 5 53.56 18.30 18.42
N ILE A 6 53.43 16.98 18.34
CA ILE A 6 52.73 16.28 17.25
C ILE A 6 51.23 16.28 17.60
N ILE A 7 50.43 17.02 16.84
CA ILE A 7 48.96 16.95 16.89
C ILE A 7 48.53 15.76 16.04
N SER A 8 48.04 14.72 16.71
CA SER A 8 47.40 13.58 16.07
C SER A 8 46.00 14.01 15.60
N ILE A 9 45.85 14.21 14.30
CA ILE A 9 44.54 14.47 13.67
C ILE A 9 43.83 13.12 13.54
N CYS A 10 43.01 12.79 14.53
CA CYS A 10 42.01 11.73 14.39
C CYS A 10 40.99 12.16 13.32
N THR A 11 41.14 11.67 12.10
CA THR A 11 40.12 11.73 11.06
C THR A 11 38.94 10.86 11.48
N PHE A 12 37.96 11.46 12.14
CA PHE A 12 36.62 10.89 12.27
C PHE A 12 35.99 10.87 10.87
N SER A 13 36.22 9.79 10.12
CA SER A 13 35.49 9.50 8.89
C SER A 13 34.05 9.11 9.29
N GLN A 14 33.23 10.12 9.58
CA GLN A 14 31.78 9.96 9.51
C GLN A 14 31.45 9.65 8.06
N TYR A 15 31.14 8.38 7.80
CA TYR A 15 30.46 7.95 6.59
C TYR A 15 29.11 8.67 6.55
N PHE A 16 29.08 9.88 6.00
CA PHE A 16 27.85 10.49 5.51
C PHE A 16 27.35 9.58 4.40
N ARG A 17 26.46 8.64 4.75
CA ARG A 17 25.62 8.00 3.75
C ARG A 17 24.79 9.13 3.15
N LEU A 18 25.14 9.55 1.94
CA LEU A 18 24.24 10.34 1.09
C LEU A 18 23.06 9.43 0.78
N ALA A 19 22.09 9.36 1.71
CA ALA A 19 20.81 8.74 1.43
C ALA A 19 20.19 9.57 0.30
N THR A 20 20.05 8.96 -0.86
CA THR A 20 19.34 9.58 -1.97
C THR A 20 17.90 9.77 -1.51
N SER A 21 17.50 11.03 -1.30
CA SER A 21 16.10 11.36 -1.03
C SER A 21 15.26 10.86 -2.21
N LEU A 22 14.18 10.15 -1.88
CA LEU A 22 13.23 9.59 -2.86
C LEU A 22 11.91 10.32 -2.68
N SER A 23 11.20 10.58 -3.78
CA SER A 23 9.76 10.90 -3.71
C SER A 23 8.96 9.60 -3.69
N ILE A 24 8.30 9.29 -2.58
CA ILE A 24 7.60 8.02 -2.36
C ILE A 24 6.09 8.28 -2.31
N LEU A 25 5.35 7.72 -3.28
CA LEU A 25 3.89 7.68 -3.22
C LEU A 25 3.48 6.46 -2.40
N VAL A 26 2.78 6.69 -1.29
CA VAL A 26 2.26 5.63 -0.42
C VAL A 26 0.75 5.48 -0.62
N SER A 27 0.28 4.23 -0.72
CA SER A 27 -1.14 3.87 -0.75
C SER A 27 -1.35 2.57 0.03
N THR A 28 -2.59 2.17 0.29
CA THR A 28 -2.90 0.97 1.07
C THR A 28 -4.28 0.43 0.71
N THR A 29 -4.49 -0.87 0.94
CA THR A 29 -5.81 -1.51 0.94
C THR A 29 -6.56 -1.34 2.26
N ASP A 30 -5.83 -1.00 3.33
CA ASP A 30 -6.38 -0.73 4.64
C ASP A 30 -6.98 0.67 4.72
N SER A 31 -7.38 1.05 5.93
CA SER A 31 -7.84 2.40 6.22
C SER A 31 -6.70 3.41 6.09
N TRP A 32 -6.98 4.54 5.43
CA TRP A 32 -6.06 5.70 5.36
C TRP A 32 -5.70 6.33 6.72
N VAL A 33 -6.40 5.94 7.79
CA VAL A 33 -6.13 6.33 9.18
C VAL A 33 -5.73 5.14 10.06
N ASP A 34 -5.36 4.01 9.46
CA ASP A 34 -4.76 2.91 10.23
C ASP A 34 -3.34 3.26 10.69
N LYS A 35 -2.95 2.71 11.85
CA LYS A 35 -1.63 2.87 12.45
C LYS A 35 -0.49 2.57 11.48
N ASN A 36 -0.56 1.53 10.64
CA ASN A 36 0.61 1.03 9.91
C ASN A 36 1.16 2.09 8.95
N VAL A 37 0.32 2.60 8.07
CA VAL A 37 0.70 3.65 7.11
C VAL A 37 0.95 5.00 7.79
N ARG A 38 0.20 5.31 8.85
CA ARG A 38 0.34 6.57 9.60
C ARG A 38 1.65 6.67 10.36
N TYR A 39 2.18 5.56 10.87
CA TYR A 39 3.49 5.50 11.50
C TYR A 39 4.62 5.18 10.53
N LEU A 40 4.37 4.59 9.36
CA LEU A 40 5.38 4.50 8.32
C LEU A 40 5.78 5.88 7.76
N TYR A 41 4.81 6.78 7.57
CA TYR A 41 5.06 8.13 7.07
C TYR A 41 6.17 8.89 7.85
N PRO A 42 6.09 9.09 9.17
CA PRO A 42 7.15 9.79 9.90
C PRO A 42 8.49 9.05 9.86
N ALA A 43 8.51 7.71 9.76
CA ALA A 43 9.76 6.97 9.59
C ALA A 43 10.45 7.28 8.25
N LEU A 44 9.66 7.38 7.17
CA LEU A 44 10.17 7.74 5.84
C LEU A 44 10.62 9.21 5.79
N ILE A 45 9.87 10.13 6.42
CA ILE A 45 10.25 11.55 6.52
C ILE A 45 11.55 11.72 7.30
N GLU A 46 11.71 11.05 8.45
CA GLU A 46 12.96 11.10 9.23
C GLU A 46 14.15 10.48 8.50
N ALA A 47 13.90 9.50 7.63
CA ALA A 47 14.92 8.97 6.73
C ALA A 47 15.30 9.92 5.57
N GLY A 48 14.62 11.07 5.44
CA GLY A 48 14.94 12.12 4.47
C GLY A 48 14.23 11.98 3.12
N HIS A 49 13.17 11.17 3.03
CA HIS A 49 12.36 11.04 1.82
C HIS A 49 11.26 12.11 1.75
N ASP A 50 10.82 12.46 0.54
CA ASP A 50 9.61 13.25 0.30
C ASP A 50 8.44 12.28 0.10
N VAL A 51 7.39 12.39 0.91
CA VAL A 51 6.34 11.37 0.98
C VAL A 51 4.98 12.00 0.77
N LEU A 52 4.19 11.39 -0.11
CA LEU A 52 2.79 11.69 -0.30
C LEU A 52 1.99 10.43 -0.06
N PHE A 53 0.96 10.52 0.77
CA PHE A 53 0.02 9.41 0.96
C PHE A 53 -1.29 9.72 0.24
N VAL A 54 -1.82 8.74 -0.50
CA VAL A 54 -3.17 8.76 -1.06
C VAL A 54 -3.79 7.40 -0.79
N GLY A 55 -4.95 7.34 -0.12
CA GLY A 55 -5.62 6.08 0.19
C GLY A 55 -7.13 6.18 0.09
N SER A 56 -7.81 5.04 0.22
CA SER A 56 -9.27 5.00 0.24
C SER A 56 -9.81 5.61 1.56
N LEU A 57 -10.88 6.40 1.45
CA LEU A 57 -11.62 6.95 2.58
C LEU A 57 -12.27 5.86 3.44
N ASN A 58 -12.72 4.78 2.79
CA ASN A 58 -13.38 3.63 3.41
C ASN A 58 -12.70 2.35 2.94
N SER A 59 -11.98 1.65 3.82
CA SER A 59 -11.39 0.38 3.45
C SER A 59 -12.45 -0.74 3.38
N LYS A 60 -12.15 -1.76 2.58
CA LYS A 60 -12.97 -2.97 2.46
C LYS A 60 -13.17 -3.67 3.79
N LEU A 61 -12.15 -3.65 4.67
CA LEU A 61 -12.27 -4.14 6.06
C LEU A 61 -13.46 -3.48 6.78
N VAL A 62 -13.59 -2.15 6.68
CA VAL A 62 -14.71 -1.43 7.30
C VAL A 62 -16.04 -1.79 6.65
N GLU A 63 -16.07 -2.03 5.34
CA GLU A 63 -17.28 -2.50 4.65
C GLU A 63 -17.67 -3.92 5.06
N ASP A 64 -16.73 -4.84 5.20
CA ASP A 64 -16.99 -6.24 5.54
C ASP A 64 -17.38 -6.38 7.01
N TYR A 65 -16.71 -5.68 7.93
CA TYR A 65 -17.16 -5.56 9.33
C TYR A 65 -18.58 -4.97 9.42
N ARG A 66 -18.91 -3.96 8.61
CA ARG A 66 -20.28 -3.42 8.53
C ARG A 66 -21.26 -4.48 8.03
N LYS A 67 -20.96 -5.17 6.93
CA LYS A 67 -21.83 -6.24 6.40
C LYS A 67 -22.08 -7.32 7.45
N GLU A 68 -21.09 -7.68 8.27
CA GLU A 68 -21.27 -8.64 9.36
C GLU A 68 -22.14 -8.11 10.52
N LEU A 69 -21.93 -6.85 10.92
CA LEU A 69 -22.75 -6.17 11.95
C LEU A 69 -24.21 -6.03 11.50
N PHE A 70 -24.44 -5.68 10.23
CA PHE A 70 -25.77 -5.52 9.66
C PHE A 70 -26.47 -6.85 9.33
N LYS A 71 -25.73 -7.91 8.97
CA LYS A 71 -26.28 -9.28 8.87
C LYS A 71 -26.83 -9.77 10.21
N LYS A 72 -26.28 -9.32 11.34
CA LYS A 72 -26.80 -9.58 12.68
C LYS A 72 -28.00 -8.71 13.05
N SER A 73 -28.20 -7.56 12.38
CA SER A 73 -29.29 -6.62 12.64
C SER A 73 -30.27 -6.55 11.47
N VAL A 74 -31.08 -7.60 11.30
CA VAL A 74 -32.31 -7.64 10.49
C VAL A 74 -32.13 -7.53 8.96
N ALA A 75 -32.75 -8.49 8.26
CA ALA A 75 -33.00 -8.45 6.82
C ALA A 75 -33.78 -7.19 6.43
N ALA A 76 -33.09 -6.17 5.94
CA ALA A 76 -33.71 -5.01 5.32
C ALA A 76 -32.80 -4.52 4.19
N GLU A 77 -33.30 -4.70 2.97
CA GLU A 77 -33.09 -3.91 1.75
C GLU A 77 -31.66 -3.45 1.43
N ALA A 78 -31.15 -3.96 0.30
CA ALA A 78 -29.93 -3.51 -0.35
C ALA A 78 -29.98 -1.98 -0.61
N LYS A 79 -29.48 -1.20 0.34
CA LYS A 79 -29.21 0.21 0.14
C LYS A 79 -27.97 0.35 -0.73
N ASP A 80 -28.09 1.18 -1.75
CA ASP A 80 -27.01 1.68 -2.58
C ASP A 80 -25.96 2.38 -1.69
N PHE A 81 -24.78 1.76 -1.55
CA PHE A 81 -23.66 2.25 -0.72
C PHE A 81 -22.99 3.50 -1.31
N SER A 82 -23.36 3.94 -2.51
CA SER A 82 -22.82 5.16 -3.14
C SER A 82 -23.31 6.46 -2.49
N VAL A 83 -24.27 6.40 -1.56
CA VAL A 83 -24.85 7.57 -0.89
C VAL A 83 -24.81 7.43 0.63
N LEU A 84 -23.60 7.50 1.21
CA LEU A 84 -23.43 7.82 2.62
C LEU A 84 -22.72 9.18 2.78
N PRO A 85 -23.47 10.31 2.66
CA PRO A 85 -22.97 11.60 3.09
C PRO A 85 -22.96 11.63 4.62
N ASN A 86 -21.80 11.86 5.22
CA ASN A 86 -21.55 12.16 6.65
C ASN A 86 -21.02 11.05 7.58
N GLU A 87 -20.42 9.96 7.11
CA GLU A 87 -19.84 8.98 8.04
C GLU A 87 -18.44 9.36 8.56
N GLY A 88 -17.78 10.33 7.92
CA GLY A 88 -16.45 10.79 8.33
C GLY A 88 -15.31 9.81 7.98
N GLY A 89 -15.55 8.84 7.10
CA GLY A 89 -14.58 7.82 6.71
C GLY A 89 -14.32 6.78 7.81
N ALA A 90 -13.28 5.98 7.62
CA ALA A 90 -12.83 5.00 8.61
C ALA A 90 -12.62 5.64 10.00
N PHE A 91 -13.03 4.92 11.06
CA PHE A 91 -13.06 5.39 12.45
C PHE A 91 -13.84 6.70 12.70
N GLY A 92 -14.64 7.16 11.73
CA GLY A 92 -15.31 8.45 11.78
C GLY A 92 -14.33 9.63 11.86
N HIS A 93 -13.11 9.46 11.37
CA HIS A 93 -12.02 10.42 11.53
C HIS A 93 -12.39 11.85 11.12
N LEU A 94 -13.07 12.03 9.99
CA LEU A 94 -13.46 13.34 9.47
C LEU A 94 -14.72 13.93 10.14
N LYS A 95 -15.31 13.28 11.14
CA LYS A 95 -16.40 13.89 11.91
C LYS A 95 -15.87 15.10 12.67
N ASP A 96 -16.64 16.20 12.65
CA ASP A 96 -16.27 17.45 13.34
C ASP A 96 -15.93 17.23 14.82
N SER A 97 -16.63 16.33 15.51
CA SER A 97 -16.35 16.00 16.91
C SER A 97 -14.99 15.32 17.09
N HIS A 98 -14.62 14.39 16.22
CA HIS A 98 -13.32 13.71 16.25
C HIS A 98 -12.19 14.68 15.90
N GLN A 99 -12.37 15.46 14.83
CA GLN A 99 -11.41 16.50 14.43
C GLN A 99 -11.17 17.51 15.56
N LYS A 100 -12.22 17.99 16.22
CA LYS A 100 -12.10 18.88 17.38
C LYS A 100 -11.40 18.21 18.55
N TYR A 101 -11.76 16.97 18.87
CA TYR A 101 -11.15 16.23 19.98
C TYR A 101 -9.64 16.08 19.78
N HIS A 102 -9.22 15.57 18.63
CA HIS A 102 -7.81 15.38 18.34
C HIS A 102 -7.07 16.70 18.24
N LEU A 103 -7.63 17.73 17.60
CA LEU A 103 -7.05 19.07 17.62
C LEU A 103 -6.74 19.58 19.04
N GLN A 104 -7.65 19.35 19.99
CA GLN A 104 -7.43 19.74 21.40
C GLN A 104 -6.31 18.92 22.05
N ILE A 105 -6.21 17.62 21.78
CA ILE A 105 -5.07 16.80 22.23
C ILE A 105 -3.75 17.36 21.67
N ARG A 106 -3.69 17.63 20.37
CA ARG A 106 -2.49 18.17 19.70
C ARG A 106 -2.07 19.50 20.31
N LYS A 107 -3.04 20.38 20.56
CA LYS A 107 -2.81 21.64 21.25
C LYS A 107 -2.23 21.44 22.66
N GLN A 108 -2.76 20.49 23.43
CA GLN A 108 -2.28 20.18 24.79
C GLN A 108 -0.88 19.57 24.83
N ASN A 109 -0.49 18.83 23.79
CA ASN A 109 0.80 18.18 23.67
C ASN A 109 1.89 19.09 23.08
N THR A 110 1.51 20.05 22.23
CA THR A 110 2.45 20.93 21.51
C THR A 110 2.76 22.22 22.29
N LEU A 111 1.75 22.82 22.93
CA LEU A 111 1.94 24.12 23.59
C LEU A 111 2.68 23.99 24.92
N SER A 112 3.68 24.85 25.13
CA SER A 112 4.41 24.94 26.39
C SER A 112 3.50 25.35 27.55
N ARG A 113 3.65 24.69 28.70
CA ARG A 113 2.90 25.00 29.91
C ARG A 113 3.68 25.98 30.77
N GLY A 114 3.00 27.02 31.24
CA GLY A 114 3.56 28.05 32.12
C GLY A 114 3.45 27.69 33.60
N ALA A 115 3.45 28.72 34.44
CA ALA A 115 3.26 28.56 35.88
C ALA A 115 1.96 27.79 36.19
N LYS A 116 2.03 26.90 37.20
CA LYS A 116 0.92 26.02 37.60
C LYS A 116 0.45 25.06 36.50
N ASN A 117 1.29 24.74 35.51
CA ASN A 117 0.99 23.80 34.44
C ASN A 117 -0.15 24.26 33.50
N VAL A 118 -0.34 25.58 33.35
CA VAL A 118 -1.42 26.17 32.55
C VAL A 118 -0.91 26.62 31.17
N ILE A 119 -1.68 26.36 30.11
CA ILE A 119 -1.44 26.88 28.77
C ILE A 119 -2.00 28.31 28.69
N SER A 120 -1.20 29.26 28.19
CA SER A 120 -1.67 30.64 28.06
C SER A 120 -2.82 30.74 27.05
N GLU A 121 -3.84 31.55 27.36
CA GLU A 121 -4.99 31.77 26.47
C GLU A 121 -4.55 32.33 25.10
N LYS A 122 -3.57 33.23 25.09
CA LYS A 122 -2.99 33.80 23.87
C LYS A 122 -2.42 32.70 22.96
N ALA A 123 -1.56 31.83 23.49
CA ALA A 123 -0.98 30.73 22.72
C ALA A 123 -2.04 29.74 22.23
N SER A 124 -3.07 29.47 23.04
CA SER A 124 -4.19 28.61 22.62
C SER A 124 -4.95 29.20 21.43
N LYS A 125 -5.28 30.49 21.46
CA LYS A 125 -6.00 31.16 20.37
C LYS A 125 -5.15 31.27 19.10
N GLU A 126 -3.86 31.57 19.24
CA GLU A 126 -2.93 31.61 18.11
C GLU A 126 -2.82 30.24 17.43
N TYR A 127 -2.76 29.16 18.20
CA TYR A 127 -2.74 27.79 17.68
C TYR A 127 -4.02 27.45 16.89
N GLU A 128 -5.20 27.76 17.45
CA GLU A 128 -6.49 27.50 16.78
C GLU A 128 -6.66 28.33 15.51
N LEU A 129 -6.25 29.59 15.51
CA LEU A 129 -6.32 30.46 14.34
C LEU A 129 -5.38 29.99 13.22
N GLU A 130 -4.16 29.54 13.56
CA GLU A 130 -3.26 28.96 12.57
C GLU A 130 -3.79 27.65 12.01
N PHE A 131 -4.39 26.80 12.86
CA PHE A 131 -5.03 25.56 12.40
C PHE A 131 -6.17 25.83 11.40
N GLU A 132 -7.11 26.73 11.72
CA GLU A 132 -8.21 27.08 10.81
C GLU A 132 -7.68 27.71 9.52
N ARG A 133 -6.62 28.53 9.62
CA ARG A 133 -5.95 29.10 8.44
C ARG A 133 -5.36 28.01 7.54
N GLN A 134 -4.70 27.01 8.12
CA GLN A 134 -4.16 25.89 7.34
C GLN A 134 -5.27 25.04 6.74
N LYS A 135 -6.28 24.68 7.55
CA LYS A 135 -7.45 23.92 7.13
C LYS A 135 -8.18 24.57 5.95
N SER A 136 -8.33 25.90 5.96
CA SER A 136 -8.99 26.63 4.87
C SER A 136 -8.28 26.56 3.51
N LYS A 137 -7.00 26.16 3.49
CA LYS A 137 -6.21 25.98 2.25
C LYS A 137 -6.21 24.53 1.77
N LEU A 138 -6.73 23.61 2.57
CA LEU A 138 -6.76 22.20 2.22
C LEU A 138 -7.84 21.90 1.20
N VAL A 139 -7.56 20.94 0.35
CA VAL A 139 -8.55 20.42 -0.60
C VAL A 139 -9.56 19.55 0.14
N ASN A 140 -10.83 19.82 -0.08
CA ASN A 140 -11.95 19.10 0.51
C ASN A 140 -13.09 19.01 -0.52
N GLU A 141 -12.93 18.11 -1.47
CA GLU A 141 -13.92 17.82 -2.51
C GLU A 141 -14.72 16.57 -2.12
N ARG A 142 -15.87 16.37 -2.77
CA ARG A 142 -16.71 15.18 -2.51
C ARG A 142 -16.02 13.86 -2.88
N ALA A 143 -15.21 13.85 -3.94
CA ALA A 143 -14.50 12.67 -4.42
C ALA A 143 -13.19 12.42 -3.67
N TYR A 144 -12.52 13.47 -3.18
CA TYR A 144 -11.23 13.35 -2.50
C TYR A 144 -10.92 14.60 -1.67
N GLY A 145 -10.05 14.46 -0.68
CA GLY A 145 -9.62 15.58 0.15
C GLY A 145 -8.36 15.27 0.95
N GLN A 146 -7.92 16.23 1.73
CA GLN A 146 -6.77 16.11 2.63
C GLN A 146 -7.23 15.94 4.08
N ASP A 147 -6.42 15.23 4.87
CA ASP A 147 -6.57 15.22 6.32
C ASP A 147 -6.37 16.64 6.90
N PRO A 148 -7.36 17.20 7.62
CA PRO A 148 -7.16 18.47 8.31
C PRO A 148 -6.03 18.45 9.34
N LEU A 149 -5.74 17.28 9.91
CA LEU A 149 -4.69 17.08 10.90
C LEU A 149 -3.35 16.65 10.28
N SER A 150 -3.32 16.27 8.99
CA SER A 150 -2.09 15.84 8.32
C SER A 150 -2.15 16.12 6.81
N PRO A 151 -1.82 17.34 6.36
CA PRO A 151 -2.04 17.76 4.97
C PRO A 151 -1.39 16.89 3.88
N ASN A 152 -0.38 16.09 4.18
CA ASN A 152 0.24 15.17 3.21
C ASN A 152 -0.50 13.83 3.07
N PHE A 153 -1.56 13.60 3.85
CA PHE A 153 -2.45 12.46 3.72
C PHE A 153 -3.70 12.87 2.96
N TRP A 154 -3.87 12.27 1.79
CA TRP A 154 -5.05 12.42 0.96
C TRP A 154 -5.92 11.17 1.09
N TYR A 155 -7.23 11.39 1.07
CA TYR A 155 -8.23 10.34 0.96
C TYR A 155 -9.00 10.48 -0.34
N VAL A 156 -9.43 9.36 -0.89
CA VAL A 156 -10.30 9.27 -2.07
C VAL A 156 -11.54 8.47 -1.68
N ASN A 157 -12.72 9.00 -1.99
CA ASN A 157 -13.98 8.31 -1.79
C ASN A 157 -14.21 7.29 -2.92
N GLY A 158 -13.48 6.18 -2.85
CA GLY A 158 -13.52 5.04 -3.76
C GLY A 158 -12.68 3.90 -3.19
N SER A 159 -12.66 2.74 -3.86
CA SER A 159 -11.82 1.59 -3.52
C SER A 159 -10.31 1.92 -3.50
N PRO A 160 -9.46 1.08 -2.89
CA PRO A 160 -8.01 1.23 -2.95
C PRO A 160 -7.43 1.35 -4.37
N LEU A 161 -7.93 0.56 -5.32
CA LEU A 161 -7.52 0.64 -6.72
C LEU A 161 -7.90 1.98 -7.36
N GLU A 162 -9.13 2.44 -7.11
CA GLU A 162 -9.62 3.76 -7.54
C GLU A 162 -8.78 4.88 -6.92
N ALA A 163 -8.49 4.81 -5.62
CA ALA A 163 -7.70 5.81 -4.91
C ALA A 163 -6.30 5.97 -5.52
N LEU A 164 -5.63 4.86 -5.85
CA LEU A 164 -4.32 4.89 -6.51
C LEU A 164 -4.42 5.43 -7.94
N SER A 165 -5.48 5.08 -8.68
CA SER A 165 -5.70 5.60 -10.04
C SER A 165 -5.95 7.12 -10.03
N ILE A 166 -6.79 7.61 -9.10
CA ILE A 166 -7.05 9.03 -8.86
C ILE A 166 -5.79 9.76 -8.39
N ALA A 167 -4.92 9.11 -7.61
CA ALA A 167 -3.62 9.66 -7.25
C ALA A 167 -2.82 10.04 -8.50
N PHE A 168 -2.70 9.11 -9.45
CA PHE A 168 -1.95 9.33 -10.69
C PHE A 168 -2.60 10.30 -11.65
N ASN A 169 -3.92 10.21 -11.84
CA ASN A 169 -4.61 10.92 -12.90
C ASN A 169 -5.10 12.31 -12.49
N VAL A 170 -5.39 12.51 -11.19
CA VAL A 170 -6.03 13.74 -10.71
C VAL A 170 -5.20 14.45 -9.64
N ILE A 171 -4.86 13.78 -8.53
CA ILE A 171 -4.24 14.45 -7.38
C ILE A 171 -2.82 14.93 -7.71
N LEU A 172 -1.97 14.05 -8.23
CA LEU A 172 -0.60 14.42 -8.59
C LEU A 172 -0.58 15.53 -9.66
N PRO A 173 -1.28 15.41 -10.80
CA PRO A 173 -1.21 16.43 -11.85
C PRO A 173 -1.88 17.75 -11.49
N LYS A 174 -2.89 17.76 -10.60
CA LYS A 174 -3.66 18.97 -10.25
C LYS A 174 -3.12 19.68 -9.02
N HIS A 175 -2.74 18.94 -7.98
CA HIS A 175 -2.46 19.49 -6.65
C HIS A 175 -1.01 19.33 -6.20
N ARG A 176 -0.27 18.39 -6.82
CA ARG A 176 1.13 18.08 -6.46
C ARG A 176 2.02 17.97 -7.69
N VAL A 177 1.96 18.97 -8.57
CA VAL A 177 2.68 19.00 -9.86
C VAL A 177 4.19 18.78 -9.72
N ASP A 178 4.77 19.29 -8.64
CA ASP A 178 6.21 19.16 -8.36
C ASP A 178 6.60 17.78 -7.79
N PHE A 179 5.62 17.00 -7.31
CA PHE A 179 5.85 15.67 -6.75
C PHE A 179 5.87 14.61 -7.85
N LYS A 180 7.04 14.03 -8.12
CA LYS A 180 7.21 12.98 -9.14
C LYS A 180 7.68 11.69 -8.47
N PRO A 181 6.79 10.71 -8.25
CA PRO A 181 7.15 9.49 -7.53
C PRO A 181 8.32 8.76 -8.20
N ASN A 182 9.32 8.40 -7.40
CA ASN A 182 10.39 7.48 -7.78
C ASN A 182 10.12 6.05 -7.32
N LEU A 183 9.22 5.89 -6.36
CA LEU A 183 8.80 4.62 -5.77
C LEU A 183 7.32 4.70 -5.42
N VAL A 184 6.59 3.62 -5.69
CA VAL A 184 5.24 3.42 -5.15
C VAL A 184 5.33 2.36 -4.05
N LEU A 185 4.87 2.70 -2.86
CA LEU A 185 4.88 1.82 -1.70
C LEU A 185 3.43 1.53 -1.29
N LEU A 186 3.04 0.27 -1.35
CA LEU A 186 1.69 -0.18 -1.07
C LEU A 186 1.68 -0.90 0.28
N GLY A 187 1.11 -0.29 1.31
CA GLY A 187 1.11 -0.79 2.67
C GLY A 187 2.02 0.01 3.63
N PRO A 188 2.29 -0.53 4.83
CA PRO A 188 2.08 -1.93 5.24
C PRO A 188 0.59 -2.21 5.46
N ASN A 189 0.09 -3.29 4.86
CA ASN A 189 -1.30 -3.72 5.00
C ASN A 189 -1.41 -4.85 6.05
N GLU A 190 -2.54 -4.90 6.73
CA GLU A 190 -2.95 -6.02 7.58
C GLU A 190 -3.53 -7.15 6.74
N GLY A 191 -3.23 -8.39 7.13
CA GLY A 191 -3.49 -9.58 6.33
C GLY A 191 -2.37 -9.90 5.34
N ILE A 192 -2.15 -11.20 5.11
CA ILE A 192 -1.16 -11.68 4.14
C ILE A 192 -1.68 -11.54 2.71
N HIS A 193 -0.80 -11.10 1.81
CA HIS A 193 -1.08 -11.03 0.38
C HIS A 193 -0.01 -11.81 -0.36
N LEU A 194 -0.22 -13.12 -0.46
CA LEU A 194 0.73 -14.01 -1.11
C LEU A 194 0.69 -13.82 -2.62
N SER A 195 1.85 -13.96 -3.25
CA SER A 195 1.93 -13.90 -4.71
C SER A 195 1.13 -15.04 -5.33
N HIS A 196 0.25 -14.73 -6.27
CA HIS A 196 -0.50 -15.76 -7.00
C HIS A 196 0.41 -16.58 -7.92
N GLU A 197 0.43 -17.90 -7.76
CA GLU A 197 1.01 -18.77 -8.78
C GLU A 197 0.09 -18.72 -10.01
N ASN A 198 0.61 -18.25 -11.15
CA ASN A 198 -0.11 -18.34 -12.41
C ASN A 198 -0.12 -19.81 -12.83
N SER A 199 -1.08 -20.61 -12.36
CA SER A 199 -1.35 -21.95 -12.90
C SER A 199 -2.08 -21.84 -14.24
N LEU A 200 -1.44 -21.20 -15.21
CA LEU A 200 -1.91 -21.21 -16.58
C LEU A 200 -1.25 -22.39 -17.30
N GLU A 201 -1.40 -23.59 -16.72
CA GLU A 201 -1.09 -24.80 -17.46
C GLU A 201 -2.05 -24.85 -18.65
N ASN A 202 -1.50 -24.70 -19.86
CA ASN A 202 -2.13 -24.83 -21.18
C ASN A 202 -2.75 -23.58 -21.85
N ALA A 203 -2.75 -22.39 -21.24
CA ALA A 203 -3.26 -21.19 -21.92
C ALA A 203 -2.18 -20.54 -22.81
N GLN A 204 -2.45 -20.34 -24.11
CA GLN A 204 -1.52 -19.64 -25.00
C GLN A 204 -1.40 -18.14 -24.67
N ILE A 205 -2.48 -17.52 -24.18
CA ILE A 205 -2.54 -16.12 -23.73
C ILE A 205 -3.27 -16.06 -22.39
N ALA A 206 -2.70 -15.35 -21.42
CA ALA A 206 -3.35 -15.02 -20.16
C ALA A 206 -4.15 -13.71 -20.28
N PHE A 207 -5.31 -13.63 -19.63
CA PHE A 207 -6.09 -12.40 -19.55
C PHE A 207 -6.35 -12.03 -18.10
N THR A 208 -6.07 -10.79 -17.72
CA THR A 208 -6.30 -10.28 -16.36
C THR A 208 -6.98 -8.92 -16.43
N ASP A 209 -8.16 -8.82 -15.85
CA ASP A 209 -8.85 -7.56 -15.64
C ASP A 209 -8.65 -7.12 -14.18
N LEU A 210 -8.03 -5.95 -14.00
CA LEU A 210 -7.72 -5.41 -12.68
C LEU A 210 -8.99 -5.01 -11.92
N SER A 211 -10.08 -4.68 -12.61
CA SER A 211 -11.35 -4.29 -11.97
C SER A 211 -12.07 -5.47 -11.32
N THR A 212 -11.78 -6.70 -11.75
CA THR A 212 -12.39 -7.93 -11.22
C THR A 212 -11.43 -8.72 -10.33
N PHE A 213 -10.24 -8.18 -10.04
CA PHE A 213 -9.24 -8.87 -9.25
C PHE A 213 -9.67 -8.93 -7.78
N THR A 214 -9.61 -10.12 -7.18
CA THR A 214 -10.02 -10.33 -5.77
C THR A 214 -9.02 -9.72 -4.80
N ASP A 215 -7.73 -9.92 -5.08
CA ASP A 215 -6.62 -9.29 -4.35
C ASP A 215 -6.39 -7.84 -4.85
N GLU A 216 -7.00 -6.88 -4.15
CA GLU A 216 -6.88 -5.45 -4.47
C GLU A 216 -5.43 -4.95 -4.39
N LEU A 217 -4.58 -5.54 -3.53
CA LEU A 217 -3.18 -5.15 -3.43
C LEU A 217 -2.41 -5.55 -4.70
N GLU A 218 -2.67 -6.73 -5.24
CA GLU A 218 -2.11 -7.17 -6.52
C GLU A 218 -2.61 -6.28 -7.67
N ALA A 219 -3.90 -5.92 -7.69
CA ALA A 219 -4.43 -4.99 -8.69
C ALA A 219 -3.72 -3.63 -8.64
N MET A 220 -3.53 -3.06 -7.44
CA MET A 220 -2.81 -1.81 -7.24
C MET A 220 -1.35 -1.91 -7.68
N ARG A 221 -0.68 -3.04 -7.37
CA ARG A 221 0.70 -3.32 -7.78
C ARG A 221 0.83 -3.35 -9.29
N LEU A 222 -0.05 -4.10 -9.98
CA LEU A 222 -0.09 -4.17 -11.45
C LEU A 222 -0.38 -2.81 -12.09
N LEU A 223 -1.28 -2.01 -11.51
CA LEU A 223 -1.55 -0.63 -11.98
C LEU A 223 -0.29 0.23 -11.91
N ALA A 224 0.41 0.24 -10.77
CA ALA A 224 1.64 1.02 -10.59
C ALA A 224 2.79 0.54 -11.49
N GLN A 225 2.93 -0.78 -11.69
CA GLN A 225 3.89 -1.35 -12.64
C GLN A 225 3.56 -0.95 -14.08
N ALA A 226 2.29 -0.91 -14.46
CA ALA A 226 1.86 -0.49 -15.80
C ALA A 226 2.10 1.00 -16.07
N LYS A 227 2.03 1.83 -15.03
CA LYS A 227 2.49 3.23 -15.07
C LYS A 227 4.03 3.35 -15.00
N ASN A 228 4.76 2.23 -15.05
CA ASN A 228 6.22 2.12 -15.14
C ASN A 228 6.96 2.64 -13.89
N TYR A 229 6.37 2.45 -12.70
CA TYR A 229 7.05 2.70 -11.43
C TYR A 229 7.69 1.43 -10.88
N PRO A 230 8.79 1.52 -10.11
CA PRO A 230 9.17 0.46 -9.19
C PRO A 230 8.18 0.44 -8.02
N VAL A 231 7.80 -0.75 -7.58
CA VAL A 231 6.74 -0.95 -6.58
C VAL A 231 7.22 -1.84 -5.44
N ILE A 232 6.90 -1.49 -4.21
CA ILE A 232 7.01 -2.41 -3.07
C ILE A 232 5.62 -2.54 -2.48
N SER A 233 5.09 -3.76 -2.42
CA SER A 233 3.93 -4.08 -1.60
C SER A 233 4.40 -4.72 -0.30
N VAL A 234 3.81 -4.29 0.81
CA VAL A 234 4.14 -4.78 2.15
C VAL A 234 2.88 -5.20 2.87
N SER A 235 2.89 -6.40 3.42
CA SER A 235 1.79 -7.00 4.17
C SER A 235 2.30 -7.65 5.44
N THR A 236 1.49 -7.62 6.49
CA THR A 236 1.74 -8.26 7.78
C THR A 236 0.59 -9.23 8.07
N GLU A 237 0.88 -10.43 8.54
CA GLU A 237 -0.17 -11.38 8.95
C GLU A 237 -1.04 -10.85 10.12
N ASP A 238 -0.54 -9.87 10.87
CA ASP A 238 -1.29 -9.17 11.91
C ASP A 238 -2.57 -8.51 11.35
N ALA A 239 -3.61 -8.43 12.18
CA ALA A 239 -4.93 -7.89 11.85
C ALA A 239 -5.55 -7.16 13.05
N ASP A 240 -4.81 -6.20 13.61
CA ASP A 240 -5.19 -5.51 14.85
C ASP A 240 -6.23 -4.40 14.61
N HIS A 241 -6.30 -3.85 13.40
CA HIS A 241 -7.22 -2.78 12.96
C HIS A 241 -7.31 -1.62 13.97
N VAL A 242 -6.20 -0.92 14.18
CA VAL A 242 -6.05 0.07 15.27
C VAL A 242 -5.87 1.46 14.69
N TYR A 243 -6.67 2.38 15.21
CA TYR A 243 -6.64 3.79 14.86
C TYR A 243 -5.32 4.46 15.27
N TYR A 244 -4.75 5.27 14.38
CA TYR A 244 -3.41 5.83 14.58
C TYR A 244 -3.29 6.81 15.77
N GLU A 245 -4.38 7.51 16.14
CA GLU A 245 -4.39 8.43 17.29
C GLU A 245 -4.91 7.75 18.58
N ASP A 246 -4.96 6.42 18.63
CA ASP A 246 -5.30 5.72 19.86
C ASP A 246 -4.16 5.87 20.89
N GLU A 247 -4.42 6.75 21.88
CA GLU A 247 -3.48 7.02 22.96
C GLU A 247 -3.24 5.80 23.87
N ALA A 248 -4.01 4.71 23.80
CA ALA A 248 -3.67 3.48 24.53
C ALA A 248 -2.33 2.90 24.03
N TYR A 249 -2.06 3.03 22.73
CA TYR A 249 -0.90 2.44 22.07
C TYR A 249 0.20 3.44 21.76
N PHE A 250 -0.14 4.70 21.51
CA PHE A 250 0.81 5.67 20.97
C PHE A 250 0.91 6.97 21.78
N HIS A 251 2.05 7.64 21.62
CA HIS A 251 2.25 9.01 22.05
C HIS A 251 1.99 9.94 20.86
N VAL A 252 0.74 10.36 20.70
CA VAL A 252 0.28 11.22 19.60
C VAL A 252 0.96 12.60 19.68
N GLU A 253 1.34 13.17 18.53
CA GLU A 253 2.06 14.45 18.38
C GLU A 253 3.45 14.53 19.04
N GLN A 254 4.22 13.44 19.05
CA GLN A 254 5.63 13.53 19.41
C GLN A 254 6.49 14.05 18.26
N ALA A 255 7.44 14.93 18.55
CA ALA A 255 8.29 15.57 17.55
C ALA A 255 9.27 14.62 16.83
N SER A 256 9.48 13.41 17.36
CA SER A 256 10.39 12.41 16.77
C SER A 256 9.76 11.03 16.79
N TYR A 257 9.89 10.30 15.68
CA TYR A 257 9.40 8.95 15.44
C TYR A 257 9.70 8.00 16.59
N GLY A 258 10.95 7.95 17.07
CA GLY A 258 11.35 7.06 18.16
C GLY A 258 10.54 7.22 19.46
N LYS A 259 10.01 8.43 19.71
CA LYS A 259 9.22 8.80 20.89
C LYS A 259 7.71 8.63 20.70
N MET A 260 7.23 8.37 19.49
CA MET A 260 5.79 8.23 19.20
C MET A 260 5.16 6.95 19.78
N PHE A 261 5.96 6.02 20.30
CA PHE A 261 5.52 4.68 20.62
C PHE A 261 5.58 4.39 22.11
N LYS A 262 4.48 3.85 22.65
CA LYS A 262 4.48 3.29 24.00
C LYS A 262 5.11 1.90 24.01
N ARG A 263 5.36 1.38 25.20
CA ARG A 263 5.86 0.03 25.38
C ARG A 263 4.69 -0.97 25.34
N ASN A 264 4.33 -1.39 24.13
CA ASN A 264 3.36 -2.48 23.87
C ASN A 264 3.82 -3.30 22.64
N VAL A 265 3.17 -4.43 22.38
CA VAL A 265 3.53 -5.36 21.28
C VAL A 265 3.27 -4.71 19.91
N ILE A 266 2.09 -4.12 19.71
CA ILE A 266 1.70 -3.44 18.46
C ILE A 266 2.75 -2.38 18.04
N SER A 267 3.15 -1.52 18.99
CA SER A 267 4.17 -0.50 18.78
C SER A 267 5.55 -1.06 18.47
N GLN A 268 5.91 -2.21 19.04
CA GLN A 268 7.18 -2.88 18.75
C GLN A 268 7.16 -3.48 17.34
N ASN A 269 6.05 -4.11 16.95
CA ASN A 269 5.88 -4.69 15.62
C ASN A 269 5.90 -3.62 14.54
N ILE A 270 5.20 -2.49 14.71
CA ILE A 270 5.27 -1.36 13.76
C ILE A 270 6.71 -0.86 13.61
N LYS A 271 7.42 -0.64 14.72
CA LYS A 271 8.82 -0.18 14.66
C LYS A 271 9.70 -1.16 13.88
N PHE A 272 9.54 -2.44 14.14
CA PHE A 272 10.29 -3.49 13.47
C PHE A 272 9.99 -3.50 11.97
N VAL A 273 8.70 -3.54 11.58
CA VAL A 273 8.26 -3.52 10.19
C VAL A 273 8.78 -2.29 9.46
N ASN A 274 8.60 -1.08 10.01
CA ASN A 274 9.06 0.16 9.37
C ASN A 274 10.57 0.20 9.18
N MET A 275 11.34 -0.27 10.17
CA MET A 275 12.80 -0.38 10.06
C MET A 275 13.20 -1.36 8.95
N ARG A 276 12.54 -2.51 8.84
CA ARG A 276 12.80 -3.49 7.79
C ARG A 276 12.40 -2.97 6.40
N ILE A 277 11.32 -2.19 6.29
CA ILE A 277 10.94 -1.51 5.05
C ILE A 277 12.02 -0.51 4.64
N LEU A 278 12.53 0.30 5.58
CA LEU A 278 13.62 1.23 5.32
C LEU A 278 14.90 0.52 4.87
N ASP A 279 15.20 -0.66 5.42
CA ASP A 279 16.31 -1.50 4.96
C ASP A 279 16.11 -1.93 3.49
N VAL A 280 14.92 -2.39 3.12
CA VAL A 280 14.58 -2.76 1.73
C VAL A 280 14.69 -1.55 0.80
N ILE A 281 14.13 -0.41 1.20
CA ILE A 281 14.20 0.84 0.42
C ILE A 281 15.66 1.24 0.19
N THR A 282 16.49 1.21 1.24
CA THR A 282 17.87 1.65 1.15
C THR A 282 18.74 0.69 0.33
N LYS A 283 18.55 -0.62 0.47
CA LYS A 283 19.43 -1.64 -0.13
C LYS A 283 18.98 -2.10 -1.52
N VAL A 284 17.67 -2.20 -1.75
CA VAL A 284 17.09 -2.86 -2.92
C VAL A 284 16.59 -1.87 -3.96
N VAL A 285 15.89 -0.80 -3.56
CA VAL A 285 15.31 0.19 -4.51
C VAL A 285 16.33 0.79 -5.48
N PRO A 286 17.59 1.12 -5.07
CA PRO A 286 18.60 1.61 -6.02
C PRO A 286 18.91 0.64 -7.17
N GLN A 287 18.61 -0.65 -6.99
CA GLN A 287 18.85 -1.71 -7.97
C GLN A 287 17.58 -2.09 -8.74
N MET A 288 16.41 -1.59 -8.30
CA MET A 288 15.13 -1.88 -8.96
C MET A 288 15.01 -1.15 -10.29
N ARG A 289 14.53 -1.88 -11.30
CA ARG A 289 14.14 -1.32 -12.59
C ARG A 289 12.70 -0.85 -12.53
N LYS A 290 12.36 0.13 -13.37
CA LYS A 290 10.97 0.53 -13.60
C LYS A 290 10.13 -0.68 -14.05
N GLY A 291 8.90 -0.78 -13.53
CA GLY A 291 8.00 -1.92 -13.78
C GLY A 291 8.36 -3.20 -13.02
N GLN A 292 9.41 -3.21 -12.19
CA GLN A 292 9.62 -4.29 -11.21
C GLN A 292 8.84 -4.00 -9.93
N ALA A 293 8.36 -5.06 -9.31
CA ALA A 293 7.72 -5.00 -8.01
C ALA A 293 8.34 -6.00 -7.03
N LEU A 294 8.30 -5.67 -5.75
CA LEU A 294 8.59 -6.57 -4.65
C LEU A 294 7.30 -6.83 -3.88
N ASN A 295 7.04 -8.08 -3.53
CA ASN A 295 6.05 -8.44 -2.55
C ASN A 295 6.75 -8.84 -1.26
N VAL A 296 6.45 -8.16 -0.16
CA VAL A 296 7.07 -8.40 1.14
C VAL A 296 5.99 -8.79 2.14
N ASN A 297 6.02 -10.02 2.62
CA ASN A 297 5.10 -10.52 3.63
C ASN A 297 5.84 -10.74 4.95
N PHE A 298 5.35 -10.13 6.02
CA PHE A 298 5.83 -10.32 7.39
C PHE A 298 4.95 -11.35 8.10
N PRO A 299 5.55 -12.31 8.83
CA PRO A 299 4.76 -13.24 9.65
C PRO A 299 4.14 -12.49 10.84
N SER A 300 3.14 -13.10 11.47
CA SER A 300 2.54 -12.57 12.68
C SER A 300 3.61 -12.56 13.79
N MET A 301 3.79 -11.41 14.44
CA MET A 301 4.77 -11.22 15.52
C MET A 301 4.07 -10.92 16.86
N ASN A 302 2.78 -11.24 16.94
CA ASN A 302 1.94 -10.99 18.08
C ASN A 302 1.97 -12.18 19.06
N GLU A 303 2.73 -12.06 20.14
CA GLU A 303 2.89 -13.11 21.19
C GLU A 303 1.55 -13.60 21.81
N ASN A 304 0.47 -12.84 21.65
CA ASN A 304 -0.86 -13.15 22.21
C ASN A 304 -1.80 -13.87 21.23
N GLN A 305 -1.44 -14.01 19.95
CA GLN A 305 -2.19 -14.84 19.01
C GLN A 305 -1.75 -16.30 19.17
N GLN A 306 -2.70 -17.22 19.32
CA GLN A 306 -2.45 -18.64 19.63
C GLN A 306 -1.56 -19.36 18.61
N ASP A 307 -1.43 -18.81 17.40
CA ASP A 307 -0.68 -19.40 16.29
C ASP A 307 0.62 -18.65 15.94
N SER A 308 0.93 -17.52 16.61
CA SER A 308 2.18 -16.80 16.37
C SER A 308 3.32 -17.39 17.21
N THR A 309 4.38 -17.84 16.54
CA THR A 309 5.62 -18.29 17.19
C THR A 309 6.77 -17.31 17.03
N CYS A 310 6.55 -16.20 16.30
CA CYS A 310 7.57 -15.25 15.95
C CYS A 310 7.60 -14.10 16.95
N VAL A 311 8.79 -13.70 17.39
CA VAL A 311 8.97 -12.65 18.39
C VAL A 311 9.90 -11.57 17.86
N THR A 312 9.53 -10.32 18.10
CA THR A 312 10.42 -9.17 17.88
C THR A 312 10.98 -8.68 19.21
N LYS A 313 12.26 -8.32 19.21
CA LYS A 313 12.90 -7.68 20.37
C LYS A 313 13.87 -6.60 19.91
N GLY A 314 13.40 -5.36 19.86
CA GLY A 314 14.19 -4.27 19.31
C GLY A 314 14.47 -4.50 17.81
N ASN A 315 15.74 -4.71 17.45
CA ASN A 315 16.14 -4.93 16.05
C ASN A 315 16.25 -6.41 15.68
N SER A 316 16.13 -7.33 16.65
CA SER A 316 16.08 -8.77 16.37
C SER A 316 14.65 -9.22 16.10
N GLY A 317 14.49 -10.10 15.13
CA GLY A 317 13.22 -10.68 14.71
C GLY A 317 13.41 -11.46 13.41
N PRO A 318 12.33 -11.79 12.70
CA PRO A 318 12.36 -12.45 11.40
C PRO A 318 13.39 -11.84 10.43
N GLU A 319 14.06 -12.71 9.67
CA GLU A 319 15.04 -12.33 8.64
C GLU A 319 14.42 -12.45 7.24
N PHE A 320 14.93 -11.66 6.30
CA PHE A 320 14.46 -11.74 4.91
C PHE A 320 14.85 -13.06 4.27
N LYS A 321 13.88 -13.71 3.64
CA LYS A 321 14.08 -14.87 2.79
C LYS A 321 13.55 -14.57 1.40
N GLN A 322 14.46 -14.50 0.44
CA GLN A 322 14.06 -14.37 -0.96
C GLN A 322 13.42 -15.67 -1.44
N MET A 323 12.22 -15.54 -1.99
CA MET A 323 11.48 -16.64 -2.58
C MET A 323 11.92 -16.86 -4.03
N ALA A 324 12.12 -18.13 -4.38
CA ALA A 324 12.30 -18.50 -5.78
C ALA A 324 10.98 -18.28 -6.51
N SER A 325 11.04 -17.57 -7.63
CA SER A 325 9.93 -17.50 -8.56
C SER A 325 9.77 -18.87 -9.19
N LEU A 326 8.71 -19.59 -8.80
CA LEU A 326 8.37 -20.86 -9.44
C LEU A 326 8.02 -20.53 -10.90
N SER A 327 8.88 -20.98 -11.82
CA SER A 327 8.67 -20.80 -13.24
C SER A 327 7.51 -21.69 -13.67
N SER A 328 6.28 -21.23 -13.54
CA SER A 328 5.18 -21.85 -14.28
C SER A 328 5.45 -21.66 -15.78
N GLU A 329 5.10 -22.67 -16.58
CA GLU A 329 5.19 -22.57 -18.03
C GLU A 329 4.43 -21.34 -18.50
N LYS A 330 5.16 -20.33 -18.99
CA LYS A 330 4.55 -19.06 -19.38
C LYS A 330 3.69 -19.27 -20.63
N PRO A 331 2.55 -18.58 -20.74
CA PRO A 331 1.78 -18.53 -21.97
C PRO A 331 2.70 -18.18 -23.15
N SER A 332 2.63 -18.97 -24.21
CA SER A 332 3.54 -18.83 -25.36
C SER A 332 3.40 -17.48 -26.08
N LEU A 333 2.22 -16.85 -26.02
CA LEU A 333 1.89 -15.59 -26.71
C LEU A 333 1.82 -14.36 -25.79
N GLY A 334 2.04 -14.53 -24.47
CA GLY A 334 2.11 -13.43 -23.49
C GLY A 334 0.86 -13.27 -22.61
N HIS A 335 0.78 -12.13 -21.92
CA HIS A 335 -0.28 -11.80 -20.95
C HIS A 335 -0.93 -10.47 -21.34
N ILE A 336 -2.26 -10.44 -21.42
CA ILE A 336 -3.04 -9.23 -21.63
C ILE A 336 -3.63 -8.76 -20.30
N PHE A 337 -3.37 -7.50 -19.95
CA PHE A 337 -3.93 -6.81 -18.80
C PHE A 337 -4.97 -5.78 -19.26
N VAL A 338 -6.16 -5.79 -18.67
CA VAL A 338 -7.15 -4.72 -18.78
C VAL A 338 -7.02 -3.85 -17.55
N ILE A 339 -6.66 -2.60 -17.77
CA ILE A 339 -6.36 -1.64 -16.72
C ILE A 339 -7.43 -0.54 -16.76
N PRO A 340 -8.22 -0.37 -15.68
CA PRO A 340 -9.17 0.73 -15.57
C PRO A 340 -8.44 2.05 -15.26
N GLU A 341 -8.88 3.13 -15.90
CA GLU A 341 -8.53 4.49 -15.52
C GLU A 341 -9.75 5.21 -14.98
N TYR A 342 -9.58 5.80 -13.80
CA TYR A 342 -10.62 6.53 -13.11
C TYR A 342 -10.33 8.03 -13.17
N ASP A 343 -11.40 8.82 -13.17
CA ASP A 343 -11.38 10.28 -13.11
C ASP A 343 -12.50 10.78 -12.19
N VAL A 344 -12.60 12.09 -12.01
CA VAL A 344 -13.64 12.75 -11.20
C VAL A 344 -14.57 13.55 -12.10
N GLU A 345 -15.84 13.16 -12.11
CA GLU A 345 -16.93 13.86 -12.80
C GLU A 345 -18.06 14.08 -11.78
N ASP A 346 -18.64 15.28 -11.77
CA ASP A 346 -19.69 15.69 -10.82
C ASP A 346 -19.35 15.44 -9.33
N GLY A 347 -18.06 15.51 -9.00
CA GLY A 347 -17.56 15.30 -7.65
C GLY A 347 -17.61 13.84 -7.17
N LEU A 348 -17.72 12.89 -8.10
CA LEU A 348 -17.68 11.45 -7.84
C LEU A 348 -16.57 10.79 -8.66
N VAL A 349 -15.99 9.72 -8.11
CA VAL A 349 -15.06 8.87 -8.85
C VAL A 349 -15.85 8.02 -9.83
N HIS A 350 -15.43 7.99 -11.09
CA HIS A 350 -16.05 7.16 -12.13
C HIS A 350 -14.98 6.52 -13.01
N LEU A 351 -15.36 5.40 -13.63
CA LEU A 351 -14.53 4.74 -14.63
C LEU A 351 -14.52 5.57 -15.91
N ALA A 352 -13.41 6.23 -16.22
CA ALA A 352 -13.27 7.08 -17.39
C ALA A 352 -12.98 6.26 -18.65
N SER A 353 -12.09 5.27 -18.54
CA SER A 353 -11.73 4.41 -19.67
C SER A 353 -11.10 3.09 -19.20
N THR A 354 -11.05 2.11 -20.10
CA THR A 354 -10.29 0.88 -19.91
C THR A 354 -9.27 0.72 -21.03
N TYR A 355 -8.06 0.32 -20.69
CA TYR A 355 -6.99 0.11 -21.65
C TYR A 355 -6.43 -1.30 -21.53
N SER A 356 -6.19 -1.92 -22.68
CA SER A 356 -5.57 -3.23 -22.74
C SER A 356 -4.08 -3.10 -23.03
N TYR A 357 -3.28 -3.84 -22.28
CA TYR A 357 -1.83 -3.89 -22.43
C TYR A 357 -1.37 -5.33 -22.60
N LYS A 358 -0.43 -5.56 -23.53
CA LYS A 358 0.22 -6.84 -23.73
C LYS A 358 1.60 -6.82 -23.10
N ALA A 359 1.86 -7.76 -22.20
CA ALA A 359 3.20 -8.17 -21.79
C ALA A 359 3.65 -9.35 -22.67
N SER A 360 4.83 -9.23 -23.28
CA SER A 360 5.45 -10.31 -24.05
C SER A 360 6.93 -10.42 -23.71
N LYS A 361 7.54 -11.58 -23.94
CA LYS A 361 8.98 -11.76 -23.74
C LYS A 361 9.84 -10.89 -24.69
N GLU A 362 9.24 -10.46 -25.79
CA GLU A 362 9.92 -9.73 -26.87
C GLU A 362 10.03 -8.22 -26.60
N SER A 363 9.13 -7.68 -25.77
CA SER A 363 9.16 -6.28 -25.34
C SER A 363 9.59 -6.21 -23.88
N PRO A 364 10.41 -5.25 -23.44
CA PRO A 364 10.68 -5.04 -22.02
C PRO A 364 9.61 -4.17 -21.32
N GLN A 365 8.65 -3.63 -22.07
CA GLN A 365 7.59 -2.76 -21.57
C GLN A 365 6.21 -3.27 -21.98
N LEU A 366 5.19 -2.95 -21.16
CA LEU A 366 3.79 -3.18 -21.52
C LEU A 366 3.42 -2.40 -22.77
N GLN A 367 2.91 -3.10 -23.78
CA GLN A 367 2.47 -2.49 -25.02
C GLN A 367 0.97 -2.29 -25.00
N LYS A 368 0.50 -1.04 -25.10
CA LYS A 368 -0.93 -0.76 -25.26
C LYS A 368 -1.43 -1.38 -26.57
N ILE A 369 -2.52 -2.14 -26.51
CA ILE A 369 -3.16 -2.79 -27.66
C ILE A 369 -4.59 -2.26 -27.84
N SER A 370 -5.06 -2.25 -29.08
CA SER A 370 -6.43 -1.83 -29.41
C SER A 370 -7.44 -2.88 -28.97
N SER A 371 -8.70 -2.45 -28.74
CA SER A 371 -9.81 -3.37 -28.48
C SER A 371 -10.03 -4.37 -29.62
N PHE A 372 -9.83 -3.95 -30.87
CA PHE A 372 -9.87 -4.84 -32.03
C PHE A 372 -8.83 -5.96 -31.94
N GLU A 373 -7.61 -5.64 -31.52
CA GLU A 373 -6.54 -6.64 -31.34
C GLU A 373 -6.89 -7.61 -30.21
N VAL A 374 -7.47 -7.12 -29.10
CA VAL A 374 -7.96 -7.97 -28.02
C VAL A 374 -9.03 -8.93 -28.52
N SER A 375 -10.05 -8.43 -29.25
CA SER A 375 -11.11 -9.25 -29.83
C SER A 375 -10.57 -10.26 -30.83
N ARG A 376 -9.57 -9.88 -31.64
CA ARG A 376 -8.88 -10.79 -32.57
C ARG A 376 -8.20 -11.93 -31.81
N LEU A 377 -7.46 -11.63 -30.75
CA LEU A 377 -6.76 -12.63 -29.95
C LEU A 377 -7.74 -13.56 -29.23
N GLN A 378 -8.80 -13.00 -28.62
CA GLN A 378 -9.89 -13.79 -28.01
C GLN A 378 -10.56 -14.71 -29.04
N HIS A 379 -10.83 -14.21 -30.25
CA HIS A 379 -11.42 -15.01 -31.31
C HIS A 379 -10.49 -16.17 -31.75
N LEU A 380 -9.19 -15.91 -31.93
CA LEU A 380 -8.22 -16.94 -32.30
C LEU A 380 -8.14 -18.06 -31.27
N LEU A 381 -8.21 -17.74 -29.97
CA LEU A 381 -8.28 -18.73 -28.90
C LEU A 381 -9.57 -19.56 -28.99
N SER A 382 -10.72 -18.90 -29.17
CA SER A 382 -12.03 -19.59 -29.29
C SER A 382 -12.15 -20.51 -30.51
N VAL A 383 -11.38 -20.25 -31.58
CA VAL A 383 -11.36 -21.08 -32.79
C VAL A 383 -10.39 -22.26 -32.63
N SER A 384 -9.27 -22.07 -31.94
CA SER A 384 -8.30 -23.14 -31.64
C SER A 384 -8.92 -24.25 -30.78
N GLU A 385 -9.81 -23.89 -29.85
CA GLU A 385 -10.51 -24.86 -28.98
C GLU A 385 -11.57 -25.68 -29.74
N LYS A 386 -12.19 -25.12 -30.79
CA LYS A 386 -13.22 -25.82 -31.59
C LYS A 386 -12.65 -26.86 -32.56
N GLY A 387 -11.33 -26.90 -32.76
CA GLY A 387 -10.64 -27.91 -33.58
C GLY A 387 -10.22 -29.18 -32.83
N ALA A 388 -10.31 -29.20 -31.50
CA ALA A 388 -10.00 -30.34 -30.65
C ALA A 388 -11.31 -30.95 -30.12
N ASN A 389 -11.65 -32.16 -30.58
CA ASN A 389 -12.76 -33.03 -30.16
C ASN A 389 -13.98 -32.39 -29.48
N SER A 390 -15.09 -32.42 -30.22
CA SER A 390 -16.46 -32.13 -29.80
C SER A 390 -16.98 -33.10 -28.73
N GLN A 391 -16.57 -32.92 -27.47
CA GLN A 391 -17.32 -33.35 -26.28
C GLN A 391 -17.30 -32.35 -25.12
N ASN A 392 -16.53 -31.25 -25.17
CA ASN A 392 -16.43 -30.28 -24.07
C ASN A 392 -17.13 -28.92 -24.33
N VAL A 393 -18.20 -28.90 -25.14
CA VAL A 393 -18.95 -27.65 -25.44
C VAL A 393 -19.88 -27.21 -24.28
N LEU A 394 -19.85 -27.91 -23.14
CA LEU A 394 -20.53 -27.53 -21.90
C LEU A 394 -19.60 -26.88 -20.85
N GLU A 395 -18.32 -26.63 -21.16
CA GLU A 395 -17.36 -26.07 -20.20
C GLU A 395 -17.16 -24.55 -20.27
N ILE A 396 -17.67 -23.85 -21.29
CA ILE A 396 -17.46 -22.40 -21.43
C ILE A 396 -18.36 -21.58 -20.50
N GLU A 397 -19.58 -22.06 -20.20
CA GLU A 397 -20.42 -21.42 -19.16
C GLU A 397 -19.98 -21.80 -17.73
N LYS A 398 -19.22 -22.88 -17.56
CA LYS A 398 -18.59 -23.25 -16.27
C LYS A 398 -17.29 -22.51 -15.97
N TYR A 399 -16.73 -21.79 -16.94
CA TYR A 399 -15.54 -20.96 -16.72
C TYR A 399 -15.82 -19.75 -15.82
N SER A 400 -17.10 -19.36 -15.67
CA SER A 400 -17.54 -18.35 -14.70
C SER A 400 -17.73 -18.89 -13.28
N GLU A 401 -17.94 -20.21 -13.11
CA GLU A 401 -18.14 -20.84 -11.79
C GLU A 401 -16.84 -21.40 -11.19
N ASN A 402 -15.84 -21.73 -12.02
CA ASN A 402 -14.52 -22.16 -11.55
C ASN A 402 -13.63 -21.01 -11.03
N VAL A 403 -14.03 -19.75 -11.21
CA VAL A 403 -13.36 -18.59 -10.59
C VAL A 403 -13.43 -18.67 -9.06
N ALA A 404 -14.48 -19.28 -8.51
CA ALA A 404 -14.61 -19.50 -7.07
C ALA A 404 -13.82 -20.72 -6.54
N ARG A 405 -13.16 -21.50 -7.41
CA ARG A 405 -12.41 -22.72 -7.02
C ARG A 405 -10.89 -22.59 -7.21
N ASN A 406 -10.42 -21.49 -7.76
CA ASN A 406 -8.99 -21.16 -7.90
C ASN A 406 -8.42 -20.37 -6.71
N GLU A 407 -9.16 -20.25 -5.60
CA GLU A 407 -8.71 -19.65 -4.32
C GLU A 407 -7.59 -20.44 -3.60
N ALA A 408 -6.86 -21.33 -4.27
CA ALA A 408 -5.90 -22.23 -3.61
C ALA A 408 -4.60 -22.47 -4.39
N LEU A 409 -4.09 -21.44 -5.07
CA LEU A 409 -2.74 -21.44 -5.65
C LEU A 409 -1.97 -20.18 -5.25
N GLU A 410 -2.02 -19.89 -3.96
CA GLU A 410 -1.11 -18.95 -3.33
C GLU A 410 0.28 -19.58 -3.26
N ASN A 411 1.33 -18.76 -3.35
CA ASN A 411 2.71 -19.24 -3.31
C ASN A 411 3.00 -19.94 -1.97
N ASN A 412 2.99 -21.27 -2.00
CA ASN A 412 3.17 -22.11 -0.83
C ASN A 412 4.56 -21.93 -0.21
N GLU A 413 5.57 -21.52 -0.98
CA GLU A 413 6.89 -21.22 -0.45
C GLU A 413 6.92 -19.90 0.34
N GLU A 414 6.17 -18.87 -0.10
CA GLU A 414 5.98 -17.65 0.69
C GLU A 414 5.31 -17.99 2.03
N PHE A 415 4.21 -18.76 1.99
CA PHE A 415 3.50 -19.15 3.21
C PHE A 415 4.38 -19.96 4.18
N LYS A 416 5.12 -20.96 3.67
CA LYS A 416 6.06 -21.76 4.47
C LYS A 416 7.17 -20.90 5.08
N ALA A 417 7.65 -19.87 4.39
CA ALA A 417 8.64 -18.96 4.94
C ALA A 417 8.07 -18.20 6.16
N LEU A 418 6.83 -17.71 6.06
CA LEU A 418 6.15 -17.06 7.19
C LEU A 418 6.00 -18.02 8.39
N GLN A 419 5.61 -19.27 8.15
CA GLN A 419 5.53 -20.32 9.19
C GLN A 419 6.88 -20.63 9.87
N ARG A 420 8.00 -20.32 9.21
CA ARG A 420 9.36 -20.45 9.77
C ARG A 420 9.87 -19.16 10.42
N CYS A 421 9.02 -18.16 10.62
CA CYS A 421 9.41 -16.83 11.10
C CYS A 421 10.43 -16.13 10.21
N GLU A 422 10.28 -16.28 8.89
CA GLU A 422 11.04 -15.57 7.88
C GLU A 422 10.15 -14.48 7.24
N ILE A 423 10.73 -13.34 6.86
CA ILE A 423 10.06 -12.32 6.06
C ILE A 423 10.17 -12.75 4.60
N ALA A 424 9.06 -13.16 4.00
CA ALA A 424 9.05 -13.61 2.61
C ALA A 424 9.17 -12.40 1.68
N ILE A 425 10.15 -12.43 0.78
CA ILE A 425 10.30 -11.42 -0.28
C ILE A 425 10.30 -12.09 -1.65
N SER A 426 9.36 -11.74 -2.51
CA SER A 426 9.33 -12.17 -3.90
C SER A 426 9.47 -10.99 -4.85
N ILE A 427 10.15 -11.25 -5.97
CA ILE A 427 10.36 -10.27 -7.02
C ILE A 427 9.38 -10.62 -8.13
N ARG A 428 8.68 -9.62 -8.65
CA ARG A 428 7.83 -9.76 -9.83
C ARG A 428 8.22 -8.75 -10.90
N SER A 429 8.36 -9.23 -12.12
CA SER A 429 8.39 -8.37 -13.30
C SER A 429 7.13 -8.57 -14.13
N ILE A 430 6.50 -7.47 -14.54
CA ILE A 430 5.33 -7.50 -15.41
C ILE A 430 5.64 -7.97 -16.84
N VAL A 431 6.93 -7.97 -17.26
CA VAL A 431 7.30 -8.26 -18.67
C VAL A 431 8.38 -9.33 -18.87
N SER A 432 9.32 -9.59 -17.94
CA SER A 432 10.44 -10.52 -18.22
C SER A 432 10.86 -11.45 -17.08
N ALA A 433 11.30 -12.65 -17.45
CA ALA A 433 11.69 -13.77 -16.59
C ALA A 433 13.12 -13.74 -16.02
N ASN A 434 13.92 -12.70 -16.27
CA ASN A 434 15.26 -12.61 -15.70
C ASN A 434 15.22 -11.97 -14.30
N GLU A 435 14.55 -12.66 -13.38
CA GLU A 435 14.62 -12.40 -11.93
C GLU A 435 15.93 -12.97 -11.41
N LYS A 436 17.07 -12.38 -11.81
CA LYS A 436 18.29 -12.58 -11.03
C LYS A 436 18.04 -11.94 -9.67
N GLY A 437 18.02 -12.77 -8.63
CA GLY A 437 17.87 -12.30 -7.26
C GLY A 437 18.87 -11.19 -6.94
N PHE A 438 18.45 -10.26 -6.07
CA PHE A 438 19.39 -9.32 -5.49
C PHE A 438 20.36 -10.16 -4.66
N GLY A 439 21.64 -10.19 -5.03
CA GLY A 439 22.63 -11.06 -4.39
C GLY A 439 22.62 -10.89 -2.86
N GLU A 440 22.82 -11.98 -2.14
CA GLU A 440 22.87 -12.02 -0.66
C GLU A 440 23.81 -10.91 -0.14
N GLY A 441 23.27 -9.94 0.61
CA GLY A 441 23.99 -8.77 1.10
C GLY A 441 23.41 -8.13 2.35
#